data_AF-A0A7V9NKP1-F1
#
_entry.id   AF-A0A7V9NKP1-F1
#
_cell.length_a   1.000
_cell.length_b   1.000
_cell.length_c   1.000
_cell.angle_alpha   90.00
_cell.angle_beta   90.00
_cell.angle_gamma   90.00
#
_symmetry.space_group_name_H-M   'P 1'
#
loop_
_entity.id
_entity.type
_entity.pdbx_description
1 polymer ?
#
loop_
_entity_poly.entity_id
_entity_poly.type
_entity_poly.pdbx_seq_one_letter_code
_entity_poly.pdbx_strand_id
1 'polypeptide(L)'
;MTHPPGLKATLKRGALVAASNWPLVAVQFVAESTLKLLLAVPVVGGIFLAVLLLGGNADQLLAGDLRDVVAEIFVAVRQNVFALVAFTLAFGLVLLGGSALTFVVKGGTVSLLASAEAGAGPIEDPPLRLRTVRLANVVAIEPFLDGCARLWRRYVRLGACLLAVYGVTAGAYLGLVLGGLSLVGNAGVFLGWSMATALASSVLIVWITLVNFFYLITQMVMAVEDLGVRRAIGRAAEFVRGSLREVAGIFGIVLLLAAIATVASIVATAGFGLINLIPILGLAVLPLQIAAWLVRGFVFQYLALAALGAYLTHYRHFRLREAQIAPSRPFAQEKPA
;
A
#
# COMPACT_ATOMS: atom_id res chain seq x y z
N MET A 1 -14.81 -29.63 5.06
CA MET A 1 -15.16 -29.02 3.77
C MET A 1 -13.92 -29.07 2.89
N THR A 2 -13.91 -29.85 1.81
CA THR A 2 -12.70 -30.29 1.07
C THR A 2 -12.45 -29.55 -0.25
N HIS A 3 -13.38 -28.70 -0.69
CA HIS A 3 -13.19 -27.86 -1.87
C HIS A 3 -12.87 -26.42 -1.46
N PRO A 4 -11.89 -25.76 -2.10
CA PRO A 4 -11.66 -24.33 -1.88
C PRO A 4 -12.94 -23.55 -2.24
N PRO A 5 -13.36 -22.59 -1.40
CA PRO A 5 -14.49 -21.74 -1.71
C PRO A 5 -14.26 -21.04 -3.05
N GLY A 6 -15.29 -20.97 -3.88
CA GLY A 6 -15.21 -20.29 -5.17
C GLY A 6 -14.81 -18.82 -5.00
N LEU A 7 -14.14 -18.25 -6.00
CA LEU A 7 -13.59 -16.88 -5.97
C LEU A 7 -14.59 -15.83 -5.46
N LYS A 8 -15.85 -15.92 -5.91
CA LYS A 8 -16.95 -15.05 -5.46
C LYS A 8 -17.23 -15.16 -3.97
N ALA A 9 -17.24 -16.37 -3.42
CA ALA A 9 -17.50 -16.60 -2.00
C ALA A 9 -16.35 -16.05 -1.14
N THR A 10 -15.10 -16.29 -1.56
CA THR A 10 -13.90 -15.79 -0.88
C THR A 10 -13.81 -14.27 -0.86
N LEU A 11 -14.11 -13.61 -1.99
CA LEU A 11 -14.17 -12.15 -2.05
C LEU A 11 -15.31 -11.58 -1.21
N LYS A 12 -16.50 -12.20 -1.27
CA LYS A 12 -17.65 -11.80 -0.43
C LYS A 12 -17.32 -11.93 1.05
N ARG A 13 -16.70 -13.04 1.46
CA ARG A 13 -16.25 -13.28 2.84
C ARG A 13 -15.25 -12.22 3.26
N GLY A 14 -14.19 -11.97 2.48
CA GLY A 14 -13.20 -10.94 2.77
C GLY A 14 -13.83 -9.55 2.93
N ALA A 15 -14.74 -9.17 2.03
CA ALA A 15 -15.49 -7.93 2.10
C ALA A 15 -16.35 -7.83 3.38
N LEU A 16 -17.07 -8.89 3.73
CA LEU A 16 -17.90 -8.93 4.94
C LEU A 16 -17.06 -8.86 6.22
N VAL A 17 -15.92 -9.55 6.29
CA VAL A 17 -15.00 -9.46 7.44
C VAL A 17 -14.45 -8.04 7.54
N ALA A 18 -14.00 -7.43 6.45
CA ALA A 18 -13.50 -6.06 6.44
C ALA A 18 -14.58 -5.05 6.86
N ALA A 19 -15.83 -5.24 6.40
CA ALA A 19 -16.96 -4.39 6.77
C ALA A 19 -17.35 -4.54 8.25
N SER A 20 -17.32 -5.78 8.77
CA SER A 20 -17.59 -6.06 10.19
C SER A 20 -16.53 -5.43 11.10
N ASN A 21 -15.29 -5.33 10.61
CA ASN A 21 -14.15 -4.76 11.31
C ASN A 21 -13.78 -3.38 10.73
N TRP A 22 -14.77 -2.57 10.33
CA TRP A 22 -14.56 -1.23 9.77
C TRP A 22 -13.68 -0.29 10.60
N PRO A 23 -13.58 -0.38 11.95
CA PRO A 23 -12.63 0.48 12.68
C PRO A 23 -11.18 0.22 12.28
N LEU A 24 -10.83 -0.98 11.82
CA LEU A 24 -9.50 -1.28 11.28
C LEU A 24 -9.23 -0.52 9.98
N VAL A 25 -10.25 -0.35 9.14
CA VAL A 25 -10.18 0.48 7.92
C VAL A 25 -9.88 1.92 8.31
N ALA A 26 -10.59 2.45 9.31
CA ALA A 26 -10.40 3.80 9.82
C ALA A 26 -8.98 4.00 10.39
N VAL A 27 -8.49 3.06 11.22
CA VAL A 27 -7.15 3.11 11.80
C VAL A 27 -6.07 3.10 10.72
N GLN A 28 -6.17 2.22 9.71
CA GLN A 28 -5.23 2.21 8.59
C GLN A 28 -5.30 3.49 7.76
N PHE A 29 -6.51 3.97 7.48
CA PHE A 29 -6.72 5.22 6.77
C PHE A 29 -6.08 6.40 7.49
N VAL A 30 -6.28 6.53 8.81
CA VAL A 30 -5.67 7.58 9.62
C VAL A 30 -4.15 7.44 9.62
N ALA A 31 -3.61 6.25 9.89
CA ALA A 31 -2.16 6.04 9.93
C ALA A 31 -1.47 6.41 8.60
N GLU A 32 -2.01 5.97 7.46
CA GLU A 32 -1.45 6.32 6.15
C GLU A 32 -1.65 7.80 5.80
N SER A 33 -2.80 8.38 6.14
CA SER A 33 -3.08 9.80 5.86
C SER A 33 -2.18 10.71 6.70
N THR A 34 -1.97 10.37 7.98
CA THR A 34 -1.04 11.06 8.87
C THR A 34 0.39 11.00 8.32
N LEU A 35 0.87 9.84 7.86
CA LEU A 35 2.19 9.74 7.22
C LEU A 35 2.30 10.67 6.01
N LYS A 36 1.32 10.65 5.11
CA LYS A 36 1.30 11.51 3.91
C LYS A 36 1.31 13.00 4.28
N LEU A 37 0.52 13.38 5.28
CA LEU A 37 0.46 14.76 5.76
C LEU A 37 1.77 15.19 6.44
N LEU A 38 2.36 14.31 7.26
CA LEU A 38 3.65 14.57 7.89
C LEU A 38 4.76 14.72 6.86
N LEU A 39 4.76 13.91 5.80
CA LEU A 39 5.71 14.03 4.68
C LEU A 39 5.56 15.33 3.89
N ALA A 40 4.37 15.95 3.90
CA ALA A 40 4.18 17.24 3.25
C ALA A 40 4.99 18.36 3.94
N VAL A 41 5.20 18.27 5.27
CA VAL A 41 5.93 19.29 6.04
C VAL A 41 7.38 19.49 5.57
N PRO A 42 8.25 18.46 5.53
CA PRO A 42 9.62 18.64 5.03
C PRO A 42 9.66 18.97 3.54
N VAL A 43 8.70 18.52 2.74
CA VAL A 43 8.61 18.87 1.31
C VAL A 43 8.33 20.36 1.14
N VAL A 44 7.30 20.88 1.80
CA VAL A 44 6.97 22.32 1.78
C VAL A 44 8.13 23.13 2.36
N GLY A 45 8.68 22.72 3.50
CA GLY A 45 9.85 23.36 4.10
C GLY A 45 11.08 23.39 3.17
N GLY A 46 11.32 22.31 2.41
CA GLY A 46 12.39 22.24 1.41
C GLY A 46 12.17 23.18 0.23
N ILE A 47 10.93 23.32 -0.24
CA ILE A 47 10.56 24.31 -1.26
C ILE A 47 10.83 25.73 -0.75
N PHE A 48 10.36 26.07 0.46
CA PHE A 48 10.63 27.37 1.07
C PHE A 48 12.13 27.65 1.23
N LEU A 49 12.90 26.65 1.68
CA LEU A 49 14.35 26.76 1.80
C LEU A 49 15.00 27.10 0.45
N ALA A 50 14.58 26.42 -0.62
CA ALA A 50 15.10 26.68 -1.96
C ALA A 50 14.75 28.08 -2.47
N VAL A 51 13.52 28.55 -2.24
CA VAL A 51 13.09 29.92 -2.59
C VAL A 51 13.94 30.97 -1.86
N LEU A 52 14.22 30.76 -0.57
CA LEU A 52 15.09 31.66 0.21
C LEU A 52 16.53 31.67 -0.31
N LEU A 53 17.06 30.52 -0.71
CA LEU A 53 18.41 30.40 -1.28
C LEU A 53 18.52 31.08 -2.67
N LEU A 54 17.43 31.14 -3.43
CA LEU A 54 17.35 31.81 -4.74
C LEU A 54 17.17 33.34 -4.63
N GLY A 55 17.23 33.92 -3.43
CA GLY A 55 17.19 35.37 -3.24
C GLY A 55 15.78 35.98 -3.12
N GLY A 56 14.76 35.18 -2.83
CA GLY A 56 13.45 35.70 -2.35
C GLY A 56 12.49 36.24 -3.42
N ASN A 57 12.82 36.15 -4.71
CA ASN A 57 11.89 36.52 -5.80
C ASN A 57 10.83 35.43 -6.02
N ALA A 58 9.99 35.17 -5.01
CA ALA A 58 8.90 34.21 -5.08
C ALA A 58 7.91 34.51 -6.22
N ASP A 59 7.75 35.78 -6.60
CA ASP A 59 6.88 36.21 -7.69
C ASP A 59 7.37 35.75 -9.08
N GLN A 60 8.70 35.62 -9.28
CA GLN A 60 9.26 35.06 -10.53
C GLN A 60 9.14 33.54 -10.59
N LEU A 61 9.29 32.86 -9.45
CA LEU A 61 9.09 31.40 -9.34
C LEU A 61 7.61 31.00 -9.49
N LEU A 62 6.66 31.84 -9.08
CA LEU A 62 5.22 31.60 -9.28
C LEU A 62 4.75 31.90 -10.71
N ALA A 63 5.50 32.71 -11.47
CA ALA A 63 5.20 33.06 -12.86
C ALA A 63 5.88 32.13 -13.89
N GLY A 64 6.91 31.39 -13.50
CA GLY A 64 7.63 30.45 -14.35
C GLY A 64 6.90 29.12 -14.56
N ASP A 65 7.33 28.35 -15.57
CA ASP A 65 6.81 26.99 -15.79
C ASP A 65 7.24 26.08 -14.63
N LEU A 66 6.34 25.23 -14.13
CA LEU A 66 6.55 24.39 -12.93
C LEU A 66 7.80 23.52 -13.07
N ARG A 67 8.14 23.14 -14.30
CA ARG A 67 9.31 22.34 -14.62
C ARG A 67 10.63 23.08 -14.39
N ASP A 68 10.67 24.36 -14.76
CA ASP A 68 11.87 25.19 -14.63
C ASP A 68 12.09 25.56 -13.16
N VAL A 69 11.00 25.85 -12.44
CA VAL A 69 10.98 26.06 -10.98
C VAL A 69 11.58 24.86 -10.23
N VAL A 70 11.16 23.64 -10.57
CA VAL A 70 11.67 22.42 -9.94
C VAL A 70 13.15 22.19 -10.27
N ALA A 71 13.58 22.48 -11.51
CA ALA A 71 14.97 22.35 -11.91
C ALA A 71 15.88 23.35 -11.19
N GLU A 72 15.47 24.62 -11.07
CA GLU A 72 16.21 25.67 -10.35
C GLU A 72 16.30 25.38 -8.85
N ILE A 73 15.20 24.97 -8.22
CA ILE A 73 15.17 24.54 -6.82
C ILE A 73 16.17 23.41 -6.58
N PHE A 74 16.21 22.42 -7.49
CA PHE A 74 17.13 21.28 -7.36
C PHE A 74 18.59 21.71 -7.49
N VAL A 75 18.90 22.62 -8.43
CA VAL A 75 20.26 23.16 -8.61
C VAL A 75 20.69 23.98 -7.39
N ALA A 76 19.83 24.87 -6.89
CA ALA A 76 20.12 25.74 -5.74
C ALA A 76 20.35 24.96 -4.44
N VAL A 77 19.53 23.92 -4.19
CA VAL A 77 19.70 23.03 -3.04
C VAL A 77 20.97 22.18 -3.18
N ARG A 78 21.29 21.71 -4.39
CA ARG A 78 22.51 20.92 -4.64
C ARG A 78 23.79 21.73 -4.44
N GLN A 79 23.78 23.03 -4.72
CA GLN A 79 24.91 23.92 -4.49
C GLN A 79 25.15 24.21 -3.00
N ASN A 80 24.14 24.05 -2.15
CA ASN A 80 24.21 24.29 -0.71
C ASN A 80 24.18 22.98 0.08
N VAL A 81 25.36 22.43 0.41
CA VAL A 81 25.50 21.14 1.12
C VAL A 81 24.72 21.10 2.44
N PHE A 82 24.72 22.20 3.22
CA PHE A 82 23.98 22.27 4.48
C PHE A 82 22.47 22.19 4.29
N ALA A 83 21.93 22.84 3.25
CA ALA A 83 20.52 22.81 2.91
C ALA A 83 20.08 21.39 2.50
N LEU A 84 20.89 20.74 1.67
CA LEU A 84 20.65 19.35 1.25
C LEU A 84 20.68 18.37 2.44
N VAL A 85 21.66 18.51 3.34
CA VAL A 85 21.75 17.66 4.55
C VAL A 85 20.56 17.88 5.47
N ALA A 86 20.19 19.13 5.75
CA ALA A 86 19.04 19.45 6.60
C ALA A 86 17.73 18.90 6.02
N PHE A 87 17.48 19.10 4.72
CA PHE A 87 16.32 18.55 4.03
C PHE A 87 16.30 17.02 4.07
N THR A 88 17.42 16.38 3.75
CA THR A 88 17.53 14.92 3.74
C THR A 88 17.31 14.31 5.12
N LEU A 89 17.84 14.95 6.18
CA LEU A 89 17.63 14.51 7.55
C LEU A 89 16.17 14.70 7.97
N ALA A 90 15.55 15.84 7.69
CA ALA A 90 14.15 16.09 8.03
C ALA A 90 13.20 15.12 7.30
N PHE A 91 13.40 14.96 5.98
CA PHE A 91 12.61 14.04 5.17
C PHE A 91 12.83 12.58 5.61
N GLY A 92 14.09 12.18 5.82
CA GLY A 92 14.45 10.83 6.26
C GLY A 92 13.88 10.48 7.63
N LEU A 93 13.93 11.42 8.59
CA LEU A 93 13.38 11.23 9.92
C LEU A 93 11.86 10.98 9.87
N VAL A 94 11.14 11.84 9.14
CA VAL A 94 9.67 11.71 9.00
C VAL A 94 9.31 10.44 8.23
N LEU A 95 10.02 10.15 7.14
CA LEU A 95 9.79 8.97 6.34
C LEU A 95 10.02 7.69 7.15
N LEU A 96 11.16 7.57 7.83
CA LEU A 96 11.50 6.36 8.59
C LEU A 96 10.62 6.20 9.83
N GLY A 97 10.44 7.26 10.62
CA GLY A 97 9.63 7.24 11.83
C GLY A 97 8.14 7.00 11.53
N GLY A 98 7.59 7.74 10.57
CA GLY A 98 6.21 7.57 10.15
C GLY A 98 5.96 6.23 9.47
N SER A 99 6.87 5.76 8.61
CA SER A 99 6.75 4.42 8.02
C SER A 99 6.80 3.32 9.08
N ALA A 100 7.70 3.41 10.05
CA ALA A 100 7.77 2.45 11.15
C ALA A 100 6.42 2.38 11.90
N LEU A 101 5.82 3.53 12.23
CA LEU A 101 4.50 3.57 12.85
C LEU A 101 3.43 2.90 11.99
N THR A 102 3.37 3.20 10.69
CA THR A 102 2.40 2.56 9.78
C THR A 102 2.61 1.05 9.68
N PHE A 103 3.84 0.55 9.70
CA PHE A 103 4.13 -0.88 9.68
C PHE A 103 3.69 -1.57 10.97
N VAL A 104 3.86 -0.93 12.12
CA VAL A 104 3.39 -1.46 13.41
C VAL A 104 1.87 -1.54 13.44
N VAL A 105 1.19 -0.44 13.09
CA VAL A 105 -0.27 -0.38 12.99
C VAL A 105 -0.79 -1.47 12.05
N LYS A 106 -0.15 -1.63 10.89
CA LYS A 106 -0.51 -2.67 9.91
C LYS A 106 -0.32 -4.08 10.46
N GLY A 107 0.70 -4.32 11.28
CA GLY A 107 0.88 -5.59 11.99
C GLY A 107 -0.28 -5.91 12.93
N GLY A 108 -0.70 -4.95 13.75
CA GLY A 108 -1.89 -5.09 14.61
C GLY A 108 -3.17 -5.36 13.81
N THR A 109 -3.38 -4.62 12.71
CA THR A 109 -4.53 -4.82 11.84
C THR A 109 -4.57 -6.21 11.21
N VAL A 110 -3.46 -6.68 10.65
CA VAL A 110 -3.40 -8.00 10.00
C VAL A 110 -3.62 -9.11 11.04
N SER A 111 -3.03 -8.98 12.24
CA SER A 111 -3.24 -9.94 13.33
C SER A 111 -4.70 -10.04 13.74
N LEU A 112 -5.39 -8.92 13.92
CA LEU A 112 -6.82 -8.90 14.25
C LEU A 112 -7.67 -9.45 13.10
N LEU A 113 -7.36 -9.09 11.87
CA LEU A 113 -8.10 -9.56 10.70
C LEU A 113 -7.96 -11.08 10.52
N ALA A 114 -6.77 -11.64 10.79
CA ALA A 114 -6.56 -13.09 10.80
C ALA A 114 -7.42 -13.78 11.86
N SER A 115 -7.50 -13.23 13.08
CA SER A 115 -8.37 -13.74 14.14
C SER A 115 -9.86 -13.63 13.79
N ALA A 116 -10.27 -12.51 13.18
CA ALA A 116 -11.65 -12.28 12.74
C ALA A 116 -12.04 -13.26 11.63
N GLU A 117 -11.17 -13.50 10.64
CA GLU A 117 -11.37 -14.52 9.61
C GLU A 117 -11.52 -15.91 10.22
N ALA A 118 -10.66 -16.23 11.20
CA ALA A 118 -10.65 -17.52 11.85
C ALA A 118 -11.97 -17.82 12.58
N GLY A 119 -12.54 -16.82 13.24
CA GLY A 119 -13.77 -16.89 14.04
C GLY A 119 -15.08 -16.63 13.29
N ALA A 120 -15.05 -16.12 12.05
CA ALA A 120 -16.25 -15.64 11.36
C ALA A 120 -17.32 -16.72 11.05
N GLY A 121 -17.00 -18.02 11.07
CA GLY A 121 -17.96 -19.07 10.64
C GLY A 121 -18.40 -18.89 9.16
N PRO A 122 -19.46 -19.55 8.66
CA PRO A 122 -19.91 -19.44 7.26
C PRO A 122 -20.73 -18.14 7.03
N ILE A 123 -20.06 -16.98 7.03
CA ILE A 123 -20.71 -15.66 6.82
C ILE A 123 -21.13 -15.40 5.38
N GLU A 124 -20.55 -16.12 4.44
CA GLU A 124 -20.84 -16.01 3.01
C GLU A 124 -22.19 -16.61 2.61
N ASP A 125 -22.69 -17.58 3.39
CA ASP A 125 -23.92 -18.32 3.11
C ASP A 125 -25.16 -17.51 3.52
N PRO A 126 -26.17 -17.39 2.63
CA PRO A 126 -27.43 -16.76 2.99
C PRO A 126 -28.20 -17.63 4.02
N PRO A 127 -28.98 -17.00 4.93
CA PRO A 127 -29.30 -15.57 5.01
C PRO A 127 -28.21 -14.75 5.74
N LEU A 128 -27.86 -13.59 5.18
CA LEU A 128 -26.97 -12.60 5.81
C LEU A 128 -27.65 -11.97 7.03
N ARG A 129 -27.47 -12.57 8.20
CA ARG A 129 -28.00 -12.02 9.46
C ARG A 129 -27.01 -11.00 10.02
N LEU A 130 -27.50 -9.83 10.43
CA LEU A 130 -26.71 -8.81 11.13
C LEU A 130 -25.98 -9.37 12.35
N ARG A 131 -26.56 -10.40 13.01
CA ARG A 131 -25.92 -11.11 14.12
C ARG A 131 -24.63 -11.83 13.72
N THR A 132 -24.58 -12.45 12.54
CA THR A 132 -23.38 -13.14 12.03
C THR A 132 -22.29 -12.14 11.68
N VAL A 133 -22.66 -10.99 11.09
CA VAL A 133 -21.75 -9.86 10.85
C VAL A 133 -21.21 -9.30 12.16
N ARG A 134 -22.06 -9.15 13.19
CA ARG A 134 -21.66 -8.66 14.52
C ARG A 134 -20.76 -9.65 15.27
N LEU A 135 -20.94 -10.95 15.07
CA LEU A 135 -20.06 -12.00 15.61
C LEU A 135 -18.67 -12.02 14.94
N ALA A 136 -18.58 -11.60 13.68
CA ALA A 136 -17.32 -11.45 12.97
C ALA A 136 -16.55 -10.16 13.35
N ASN A 137 -17.14 -9.28 14.14
CA ASN A 137 -16.44 -8.11 14.71
C ASN A 137 -15.64 -8.56 15.94
N VAL A 138 -14.32 -8.59 15.79
CA VAL A 138 -13.36 -8.97 16.84
C VAL A 138 -12.45 -7.78 17.18
N VAL A 139 -12.81 -6.57 16.75
CA VAL A 139 -12.01 -5.38 17.02
C VAL A 139 -12.06 -5.05 18.51
N ALA A 140 -10.92 -5.18 19.16
CA ALA A 140 -10.68 -4.71 20.51
C ALA A 140 -9.28 -4.07 20.57
N ILE A 141 -9.08 -3.17 21.54
CA ILE A 141 -7.86 -2.38 21.66
C ILE A 141 -6.70 -3.26 22.14
N GLU A 142 -6.94 -4.11 23.13
CA GLU A 142 -5.92 -4.96 23.74
C GLU A 142 -5.35 -5.96 22.74
N PRO A 143 -6.16 -6.74 21.99
CA PRO A 143 -5.61 -7.67 20.99
C PRO A 143 -4.94 -6.93 19.81
N PHE A 144 -5.35 -5.70 19.50
CA PHE A 144 -4.68 -4.85 18.52
C PHE A 144 -3.27 -4.45 18.98
N LEU A 145 -3.15 -3.96 20.21
CA LEU A 145 -1.88 -3.56 20.82
C LEU A 145 -0.96 -4.77 20.99
N ASP A 146 -1.49 -5.92 21.40
CA ASP A 146 -0.72 -7.16 21.47
C ASP A 146 -0.23 -7.58 20.09
N GLY A 147 -1.07 -7.49 19.06
CA GLY A 147 -0.68 -7.72 17.67
C GLY A 147 0.46 -6.80 17.22
N CYS A 148 0.37 -5.52 17.57
CA CYS A 148 1.43 -4.55 17.32
C CYS A 148 2.74 -4.94 18.04
N ALA A 149 2.68 -5.24 19.35
CA ALA A 149 3.84 -5.59 20.17
C ALA A 149 4.49 -6.93 19.78
N ARG A 150 3.72 -7.89 19.29
CA ARG A 150 4.27 -9.17 18.79
C ARG A 150 4.95 -9.02 17.44
N LEU A 151 4.34 -8.26 16.52
CA LEU A 151 4.75 -8.24 15.12
C LEU A 151 5.68 -7.08 14.76
N TRP A 152 5.83 -6.03 15.59
CA TRP A 152 6.53 -4.79 15.23
C TRP A 152 7.92 -5.03 14.65
N ARG A 153 8.79 -5.82 15.30
CA ARG A 153 10.17 -6.02 14.83
C ARG A 153 10.22 -6.62 13.43
N ARG A 154 9.32 -7.56 13.15
CA ARG A 154 9.29 -8.30 11.89
C ARG A 154 8.65 -7.45 10.79
N TYR A 155 7.57 -6.74 11.11
CA TYR A 155 6.90 -5.82 10.20
C TYR A 155 7.76 -4.62 9.85
N VAL A 156 8.48 -4.03 10.82
CA VAL A 156 9.45 -2.94 10.56
C VAL A 156 10.60 -3.43 9.69
N ARG A 157 11.13 -4.64 9.90
CA ARG A 157 12.18 -5.21 9.02
C ARG A 157 11.68 -5.46 7.61
N LEU A 158 10.48 -6.04 7.46
CA LEU A 158 9.87 -6.26 6.15
C LEU A 158 9.60 -4.91 5.45
N GLY A 159 9.08 -3.94 6.19
CA GLY A 159 8.84 -2.59 5.70
C GLY A 159 10.12 -1.84 5.32
N ALA A 160 11.21 -2.01 6.07
CA ALA A 160 12.52 -1.48 5.72
C ALA A 160 13.07 -2.10 4.43
N CYS A 161 12.86 -3.41 4.23
CA CYS A 161 13.19 -4.07 2.97
C CYS A 161 12.37 -3.50 1.80
N LEU A 162 11.07 -3.27 2.01
CA LEU A 162 10.19 -2.63 1.02
C LEU A 162 10.66 -1.21 0.70
N LEU A 163 10.98 -0.40 1.70
CA LEU A 163 11.52 0.94 1.53
C LEU A 163 12.84 0.93 0.77
N ALA A 164 13.72 -0.03 1.03
CA ALA A 164 14.97 -0.18 0.28
C ALA A 164 14.69 -0.51 -1.19
N VAL A 165 13.78 -1.44 -1.49
CA VAL A 165 13.36 -1.76 -2.86
C VAL A 165 12.78 -0.52 -3.56
N TYR A 166 11.93 0.25 -2.88
CA TYR A 166 11.40 1.50 -3.42
C TYR A 166 12.46 2.57 -3.60
N GLY A 167 13.42 2.70 -2.68
CA GLY A 167 14.55 3.62 -2.83
C GLY A 167 15.40 3.28 -4.04
N VAL A 168 15.75 2.00 -4.23
CA VAL A 168 16.51 1.53 -5.41
C VAL A 168 15.71 1.74 -6.69
N THR A 169 14.42 1.40 -6.68
CA THR A 169 13.54 1.55 -7.85
C THR A 169 13.40 3.03 -8.24
N ALA A 170 13.15 3.91 -7.26
CA ALA A 170 13.04 5.35 -7.47
C ALA A 170 14.37 5.95 -7.97
N GLY A 171 15.49 5.54 -7.38
CA GLY A 171 16.83 5.96 -7.81
C GLY A 171 17.15 5.53 -9.24
N ALA A 172 16.83 4.28 -9.61
CA ALA A 172 17.01 3.78 -10.97
C ALA A 172 16.13 4.53 -11.98
N TYR A 173 14.85 4.77 -11.64
CA TYR A 173 13.94 5.53 -12.50
C TYR A 173 14.36 6.99 -12.65
N LEU A 174 14.72 7.67 -11.56
CA LEU A 174 15.25 9.03 -11.60
C LEU A 174 16.54 9.13 -12.41
N GLY A 175 17.46 8.18 -12.24
CA GLY A 175 18.68 8.10 -13.03
C GLY A 175 18.40 7.95 -14.53
N LEU A 176 17.42 7.13 -14.89
CA LEU A 176 16.97 6.98 -16.28
C LEU A 176 16.38 8.28 -16.83
N VAL A 177 15.49 8.93 -16.08
CA VAL A 177 14.84 10.19 -16.51
C VAL A 177 15.86 11.33 -16.65
N LEU A 178 16.71 11.53 -15.65
CA LEU A 178 17.74 12.57 -15.66
C LEU A 178 18.82 12.30 -16.72
N GLY A 179 19.20 11.03 -16.91
CA GLY A 179 20.16 10.63 -17.93
C GLY A 179 19.65 10.80 -19.35
N GLY A 180 18.34 10.65 -19.60
CA GLY A 180 17.80 10.96 -20.92
C GLY A 180 17.61 12.43 -21.18
N LEU A 181 17.36 13.25 -20.14
CA LEU A 181 17.28 14.70 -20.29
C LEU A 181 18.60 15.31 -20.80
N SER A 182 19.75 14.75 -20.43
CA SER A 182 21.04 15.22 -20.96
C SER A 182 21.31 14.79 -22.42
N LEU A 183 20.60 13.79 -22.93
CA LEU A 183 20.76 13.26 -24.30
C LEU A 183 19.83 13.96 -25.33
N VAL A 184 18.86 14.75 -24.87
CA VAL A 184 17.81 15.40 -25.68
C VAL A 184 18.30 16.64 -26.46
N GLY A 185 19.61 16.91 -26.52
CA GLY A 185 20.19 17.97 -27.33
C GLY A 185 19.95 17.87 -28.85
N ASN A 186 19.42 16.74 -29.35
CA ASN A 186 19.09 16.52 -30.76
C ASN A 186 17.58 16.37 -30.99
N ALA A 187 16.99 17.25 -31.80
CA ALA A 187 15.54 17.34 -32.05
C ALA A 187 14.88 16.03 -32.56
N GLY A 188 15.64 15.13 -33.21
CA GLY A 188 15.15 13.81 -33.66
C GLY A 188 14.92 12.79 -32.53
N VAL A 189 15.48 13.02 -31.34
CA VAL A 189 15.41 12.09 -30.19
C VAL A 189 14.14 12.31 -29.35
N PHE A 190 13.42 13.42 -29.55
CA PHE A 190 12.29 13.84 -28.71
C PHE A 190 11.09 12.86 -28.73
N LEU A 191 10.73 12.33 -29.92
CA LEU A 191 9.63 11.37 -30.08
C LEU A 191 9.98 9.97 -29.59
N GLY A 192 11.25 9.54 -29.75
CA GLY A 192 11.73 8.27 -29.21
C GLY A 192 11.84 8.30 -27.69
N TRP A 193 12.23 9.43 -27.12
CA TRP A 193 12.39 9.61 -25.68
C TRP A 193 11.05 9.62 -24.93
N SER A 194 10.02 10.26 -25.48
CA SER A 194 8.69 10.25 -24.86
C SER A 194 8.08 8.85 -24.82
N MET A 195 8.21 8.08 -25.91
CA MET A 195 7.77 6.68 -25.96
C MET A 195 8.57 5.80 -24.98
N ALA A 196 9.88 5.97 -24.92
CA ALA A 196 10.74 5.24 -23.97
C ALA A 196 10.39 5.56 -22.51
N THR A 197 10.12 6.84 -22.19
CA THR A 197 9.71 7.27 -20.84
C THR A 197 8.33 6.71 -20.48
N ALA A 198 7.39 6.68 -21.43
CA ALA A 198 6.06 6.10 -21.23
C ALA A 198 6.13 4.58 -20.99
N LEU A 199 6.96 3.85 -21.74
CA LEU A 199 7.22 2.43 -21.53
C LEU A 199 7.90 2.18 -20.17
N ALA A 200 8.92 2.95 -19.82
CA ALA A 200 9.60 2.86 -18.53
C ALA A 200 8.64 3.11 -17.36
N SER A 201 7.76 4.11 -17.48
CA SER A 201 6.71 4.39 -16.49
C SER A 201 5.72 3.23 -16.37
N SER A 202 5.31 2.64 -17.50
CA SER A 202 4.39 1.48 -17.52
C SER A 202 5.02 0.26 -16.85
N VAL A 203 6.28 -0.04 -17.16
CA VAL A 203 7.05 -1.13 -16.52
C VAL A 203 7.20 -0.86 -15.02
N LEU A 204 7.48 0.38 -14.64
CA LEU A 204 7.60 0.78 -13.23
C LEU A 204 6.30 0.55 -12.47
N ILE A 205 5.15 0.90 -13.05
CA ILE A 205 3.83 0.67 -12.43
C ILE A 205 3.58 -0.83 -12.23
N VAL A 206 3.87 -1.66 -13.23
CA VAL A 206 3.73 -3.12 -13.13
C VAL A 206 4.67 -3.68 -12.05
N TRP A 207 5.92 -3.22 -12.02
CA TRP A 207 6.92 -3.64 -11.03
C TRP A 207 6.48 -3.28 -9.59
N ILE A 208 6.09 -2.03 -9.34
CA ILE A 208 5.62 -1.59 -8.01
C ILE A 208 4.39 -2.40 -7.59
N THR A 209 3.48 -2.64 -8.53
CA THR A 209 2.28 -3.45 -8.32
C THR A 209 2.63 -4.89 -7.91
N LEU A 210 3.60 -5.52 -8.58
CA LEU A 210 4.09 -6.87 -8.24
C LEU A 210 4.80 -6.91 -6.87
N VAL A 211 5.63 -5.91 -6.58
CA VAL A 211 6.33 -5.79 -5.28
C VAL A 211 5.31 -5.63 -4.15
N ASN A 212 4.31 -4.76 -4.31
CA ASN A 212 3.22 -4.58 -3.35
C ASN A 212 2.42 -5.88 -3.14
N PHE A 213 2.09 -6.57 -4.22
CA PHE A 213 1.40 -7.84 -4.15
C PHE A 213 2.19 -8.87 -3.33
N PHE A 214 3.48 -9.05 -3.63
CA PHE A 214 4.32 -10.00 -2.91
C PHE A 214 4.51 -9.62 -1.43
N TYR A 215 4.63 -8.31 -1.16
CA TYR A 215 4.68 -7.76 0.18
C TYR A 215 3.41 -8.08 0.98
N LEU A 216 2.23 -7.87 0.40
CA LEU A 216 0.94 -8.18 1.06
C LEU A 216 0.81 -9.66 1.44
N ILE A 217 1.17 -10.57 0.52
CA ILE A 217 1.13 -12.02 0.81
C ILE A 217 2.15 -12.37 1.91
N THR A 218 3.37 -11.81 1.85
CA THR A 218 4.39 -12.06 2.87
C THR A 218 3.94 -11.57 4.26
N GLN A 219 3.31 -10.38 4.33
CA GLN A 219 2.74 -9.84 5.57
C GLN A 219 1.68 -10.76 6.17
N MET A 220 0.77 -11.25 5.32
CA MET A 220 -0.26 -12.19 5.72
C MET A 220 0.33 -13.46 6.32
N VAL A 221 1.25 -14.12 5.61
CA VAL A 221 1.91 -15.36 6.07
C VAL A 221 2.64 -15.13 7.39
N MET A 222 3.36 -14.01 7.51
CA MET A 222 4.05 -13.64 8.75
C MET A 222 3.11 -13.51 9.94
N ALA A 223 1.93 -12.93 9.75
CA ALA A 223 0.95 -12.73 10.81
C ALA A 223 0.20 -14.01 11.18
N VAL A 224 -0.03 -14.91 10.23
CA VAL A 224 -0.78 -16.17 10.47
C VAL A 224 0.11 -17.25 11.08
N GLU A 225 1.37 -17.35 10.66
CA GLU A 225 2.27 -18.43 11.07
C GLU A 225 3.37 -17.98 12.04
N ASP A 226 3.36 -16.71 12.46
CA ASP A 226 4.39 -16.13 13.32
C ASP A 226 5.82 -16.42 12.85
N LEU A 227 6.03 -16.37 11.54
CA LEU A 227 7.33 -16.63 10.91
C LEU A 227 8.20 -15.36 10.82
N GLY A 228 9.51 -15.58 10.82
CA GLY A 228 10.49 -14.54 10.46
C GLY A 228 10.43 -14.23 8.95
N VAL A 229 10.84 -13.01 8.57
CA VAL A 229 10.76 -12.46 7.20
C VAL A 229 11.25 -13.45 6.13
N ARG A 230 12.45 -14.03 6.29
CA ARG A 230 13.02 -14.94 5.28
C ARG A 230 12.22 -16.22 5.08
N ARG A 231 11.68 -16.82 6.15
CA ARG A 231 10.85 -18.02 6.06
C ARG A 231 9.49 -17.69 5.46
N ALA A 232 8.91 -16.56 5.85
CA ALA A 232 7.64 -16.11 5.30
C ALA A 232 7.72 -15.80 3.80
N ILE A 233 8.85 -15.27 3.30
CA ILE A 233 9.07 -15.06 1.85
C ILE A 233 9.04 -16.40 1.10
N GLY A 234 9.78 -17.42 1.59
CA GLY A 234 9.78 -18.75 0.97
C GLY A 234 8.38 -19.36 0.96
N ARG A 235 7.69 -19.24 2.10
CA ARG A 235 6.34 -19.77 2.28
C ARG A 235 5.27 -19.04 1.45
N ALA A 236 5.39 -17.72 1.34
CA ALA A 236 4.57 -16.90 0.45
C ALA A 236 4.79 -17.31 -1.02
N ALA A 237 6.04 -17.56 -1.42
CA ALA A 237 6.34 -18.02 -2.77
C ALA A 237 5.77 -19.42 -3.06
N GLU A 238 5.84 -20.35 -2.09
CA GLU A 238 5.18 -21.67 -2.19
C GLU A 238 3.66 -21.54 -2.34
N PHE A 239 3.02 -20.72 -1.51
CA PHE A 239 1.59 -20.46 -1.59
C PHE A 239 1.18 -19.85 -2.93
N VAL A 240 1.90 -18.83 -3.40
CA VAL A 240 1.64 -18.21 -4.69
C VAL A 240 1.79 -19.24 -5.80
N ARG A 241 2.84 -20.06 -5.80
CA ARG A 241 3.06 -21.12 -6.81
C ARG A 241 1.99 -22.21 -6.76
N GLY A 242 1.58 -22.64 -5.57
CA GLY A 242 0.58 -23.69 -5.36
C GLY A 242 -0.86 -23.26 -5.62
N SER A 243 -1.13 -21.97 -5.74
CA SER A 243 -2.48 -21.41 -5.96
C SER A 243 -2.45 -20.20 -6.90
N LEU A 244 -1.60 -20.22 -7.92
CA LEU A 244 -1.39 -19.08 -8.84
C LEU A 244 -2.69 -18.57 -9.43
N ARG A 245 -3.57 -19.47 -9.87
CA ARG A 245 -4.80 -19.08 -10.57
C ARG A 245 -5.80 -18.39 -9.65
N GLU A 246 -6.01 -18.91 -8.44
CA GLU A 246 -6.93 -18.29 -7.49
C GLU A 246 -6.37 -16.98 -6.94
N VAL A 247 -5.08 -16.96 -6.59
CA VAL A 247 -4.40 -15.77 -6.08
C VAL A 247 -4.36 -14.67 -7.14
N ALA A 248 -4.04 -14.99 -8.39
CA ALA A 248 -4.11 -14.05 -9.51
C ALA A 248 -5.55 -13.60 -9.81
N GLY A 249 -6.55 -14.46 -9.61
CA GLY A 249 -7.96 -14.11 -9.75
C GLY A 249 -8.41 -13.08 -8.71
N ILE A 250 -8.07 -13.28 -7.42
CA ILE A 250 -8.35 -12.32 -6.35
C ILE A 250 -7.63 -11.00 -6.66
N PHE A 251 -6.34 -11.09 -7.00
CA PHE A 251 -5.53 -9.94 -7.32
C PHE A 251 -6.07 -9.13 -8.50
N GLY A 252 -6.40 -9.79 -9.61
CA GLY A 252 -6.92 -9.16 -10.81
C GLY A 252 -8.26 -8.47 -10.57
N ILE A 253 -9.17 -9.09 -9.81
CA ILE A 253 -10.45 -8.46 -9.46
C ILE A 253 -10.21 -7.24 -8.57
N VAL A 254 -9.41 -7.35 -7.52
CA VAL A 254 -9.12 -6.22 -6.62
C VAL A 254 -8.43 -5.08 -7.37
N LEU A 255 -7.48 -5.39 -8.25
CA LEU A 255 -6.79 -4.43 -9.09
C LEU A 255 -7.77 -3.71 -10.03
N LEU A 256 -8.69 -4.45 -10.66
CA LEU A 256 -9.75 -3.89 -11.49
C LEU A 256 -10.65 -2.94 -10.69
N LEU A 257 -11.10 -3.34 -9.49
CA LEU A 257 -11.90 -2.47 -8.62
C LEU A 257 -11.11 -1.21 -8.23
N ALA A 258 -9.83 -1.34 -7.90
CA ALA A 258 -8.97 -0.21 -7.56
C ALA A 258 -8.76 0.73 -8.75
N ALA A 259 -8.61 0.20 -9.96
CA ALA A 259 -8.52 0.98 -11.19
C ALA A 259 -9.83 1.74 -11.47
N ILE A 260 -10.98 1.08 -11.37
CA ILE A 260 -12.30 1.71 -11.52
C ILE A 260 -12.48 2.83 -10.48
N ALA A 261 -12.15 2.57 -9.20
CA ALA A 261 -12.23 3.57 -8.14
C ALA A 261 -11.30 4.77 -8.40
N THR A 262 -10.11 4.51 -8.97
CA THR A 262 -9.17 5.56 -9.38
C THR A 262 -9.74 6.42 -10.50
N VAL A 263 -10.26 5.81 -11.56
CA VAL A 263 -10.89 6.52 -12.68
C VAL A 263 -12.08 7.33 -12.20
N ALA A 264 -12.97 6.73 -11.40
CA ALA A 264 -14.12 7.42 -10.82
C ALA A 264 -13.70 8.64 -9.98
N SER A 265 -12.62 8.51 -9.20
CA SER A 265 -12.10 9.62 -8.42
C SER A 265 -11.46 10.73 -9.28
N ILE A 266 -10.78 10.38 -10.37
CA ILE A 266 -10.24 11.36 -11.32
C ILE A 266 -11.40 12.12 -11.99
N VAL A 267 -12.43 11.40 -12.46
CA VAL A 267 -13.63 11.99 -13.06
C VAL A 267 -14.34 12.92 -12.07
N ALA A 268 -14.49 12.50 -10.81
CA ALA A 268 -15.07 13.34 -9.77
C ALA A 268 -14.24 14.61 -9.53
N THR A 269 -12.91 14.48 -9.46
CA THR A 269 -11.99 15.61 -9.26
C THR A 269 -12.05 16.59 -10.44
N ALA A 270 -12.09 16.09 -11.68
CA ALA A 270 -12.24 16.90 -12.88
C ALA A 270 -13.60 17.62 -12.91
N GLY A 271 -14.68 16.92 -12.54
CA GLY A 271 -16.02 17.50 -12.42
C GLY A 271 -16.08 18.65 -11.41
N PHE A 272 -15.46 18.49 -10.23
CA PHE A 272 -15.36 19.58 -9.26
C PHE A 272 -14.45 20.72 -9.70
N GLY A 273 -13.41 20.43 -10.49
CA GLY A 273 -12.53 21.44 -11.08
C GLY A 273 -13.28 22.40 -12.00
N LEU A 274 -14.27 21.91 -12.75
CA LEU A 274 -15.12 22.76 -13.61
C LEU A 274 -16.00 23.73 -12.80
N ILE A 275 -16.42 23.35 -11.60
CA ILE A 275 -17.24 24.21 -10.72
C ILE A 275 -16.36 25.27 -10.04
N ASN A 276 -15.08 24.97 -9.85
CA ASN A 276 -14.11 25.86 -9.20
C ASN A 276 -13.71 27.08 -10.06
N LEU A 277 -14.17 27.16 -11.32
CA LEU A 277 -14.00 28.35 -12.17
C LEU A 277 -14.73 29.59 -11.63
N ILE A 278 -15.74 29.40 -10.77
CA ILE A 278 -16.45 30.50 -10.11
C ILE A 278 -15.93 30.60 -8.67
N PRO A 279 -15.22 31.68 -8.28
CA PRO A 279 -14.49 31.77 -7.01
C PRO A 279 -15.34 31.47 -5.76
N ILE A 280 -16.59 31.95 -5.74
CA ILE A 280 -17.51 31.76 -4.60
C ILE A 280 -18.02 30.31 -4.54
N LEU A 281 -18.34 29.71 -5.70
CA LEU A 281 -18.75 28.31 -5.77
C LEU A 281 -17.57 27.37 -5.48
N GLY A 282 -16.35 27.77 -5.84
CA GLY A 282 -15.12 27.07 -5.52
C GLY A 282 -14.94 26.81 -4.02
N LEU A 283 -15.11 27.86 -3.21
CA LEU A 283 -15.08 27.73 -1.74
C LEU A 283 -16.19 26.80 -1.20
N ALA A 284 -17.38 26.83 -1.80
CA ALA A 284 -18.47 25.93 -1.41
C ALA A 284 -18.23 24.46 -1.81
N VAL A 285 -17.41 24.21 -2.84
CA VAL A 285 -17.09 22.87 -3.34
C VAL A 285 -15.89 22.26 -2.61
N LEU A 286 -15.03 23.05 -1.94
CA LEU A 286 -13.89 22.55 -1.17
C LEU A 286 -14.26 21.46 -0.14
N PRO A 287 -15.29 21.62 0.71
CA PRO A 287 -15.70 20.56 1.64
C PRO A 287 -16.08 19.25 0.92
N LEU A 288 -16.73 19.37 -0.24
CA LEU A 288 -17.14 18.22 -1.05
C LEU A 288 -15.94 17.52 -1.72
N GLN A 289 -14.95 18.28 -2.17
CA GLN A 289 -13.69 17.73 -2.67
C GLN A 289 -12.92 16.97 -1.58
N ILE A 290 -12.82 17.56 -0.39
CA ILE A 290 -12.21 16.91 0.78
C ILE A 290 -12.97 15.62 1.10
N ALA A 291 -14.30 15.66 1.17
CA ALA A 291 -15.12 14.49 1.40
C ALA A 291 -14.89 13.39 0.34
N ALA A 292 -14.82 13.76 -0.95
CA ALA A 292 -14.54 12.82 -2.03
C ALA A 292 -13.15 12.17 -1.89
N TRP A 293 -12.13 12.94 -1.51
CA TRP A 293 -10.79 12.42 -1.25
C TRP A 293 -10.74 11.49 -0.03
N LEU A 294 -11.44 11.85 1.05
CA LEU A 294 -11.57 11.02 2.25
C LEU A 294 -12.25 9.69 1.92
N VAL A 295 -13.39 9.73 1.21
CA VAL A 295 -14.13 8.53 0.78
C VAL A 295 -13.25 7.67 -0.11
N ARG A 296 -12.53 8.26 -1.07
CA ARG A 296 -11.60 7.53 -1.94
C ARG A 296 -10.55 6.79 -1.13
N GLY A 297 -9.89 7.47 -0.19
CA GLY A 297 -8.88 6.86 0.67
C GLY A 297 -9.44 5.75 1.53
N PHE A 298 -10.61 5.96 2.12
CA PHE A 298 -11.30 4.96 2.93
C PHE A 298 -11.70 3.72 2.12
N VAL A 299 -12.24 3.90 0.91
CA VAL A 299 -12.60 2.80 0.00
C VAL A 299 -11.37 1.97 -0.40
N PHE A 300 -10.22 2.60 -0.65
CA PHE A 300 -9.00 1.85 -0.94
C PHE A 300 -8.54 1.01 0.25
N GLN A 301 -8.61 1.54 1.47
CA GLN A 301 -8.26 0.76 2.67
C GLN A 301 -9.23 -0.41 2.87
N TYR A 302 -10.51 -0.17 2.63
CA TYR A 302 -11.52 -1.22 2.67
C TYR A 302 -11.22 -2.32 1.64
N LEU A 303 -10.93 -1.95 0.38
CA LEU A 303 -10.58 -2.92 -0.67
C LEU A 303 -9.30 -3.70 -0.33
N ALA A 304 -8.29 -3.04 0.24
CA ALA A 304 -7.05 -3.69 0.67
C ALA A 304 -7.30 -4.73 1.78
N LEU A 305 -8.10 -4.38 2.78
CA LEU A 305 -8.48 -5.30 3.86
C LEU A 305 -9.40 -6.42 3.39
N ALA A 306 -10.32 -6.15 2.48
CA ALA A 306 -11.18 -7.16 1.86
C ALA A 306 -10.36 -8.17 1.05
N ALA A 307 -9.38 -7.69 0.28
CA ALA A 307 -8.44 -8.54 -0.45
C ALA A 307 -7.60 -9.39 0.50
N LEU A 308 -7.07 -8.81 1.57
CA LEU A 308 -6.32 -9.52 2.60
C LEU A 308 -7.17 -10.61 3.27
N GLY A 309 -8.43 -10.31 3.61
CA GLY A 309 -9.38 -11.30 4.14
C GLY A 309 -9.62 -12.45 3.15
N ALA A 310 -9.74 -12.15 1.86
CA ALA A 310 -9.88 -13.17 0.82
C ALA A 310 -8.63 -14.06 0.71
N TYR A 311 -7.43 -13.47 0.76
CA TYR A 311 -6.18 -14.25 0.77
C TYR A 311 -6.04 -15.11 2.02
N LEU A 312 -6.43 -14.59 3.20
CA LEU A 312 -6.39 -15.34 4.47
C LEU A 312 -7.26 -16.61 4.39
N THR A 313 -8.47 -16.49 3.88
CA THR A 313 -9.37 -17.64 3.67
C THR A 313 -8.72 -18.67 2.75
N HIS A 314 -8.15 -18.25 1.61
CA HIS A 314 -7.52 -19.20 0.67
C HIS A 314 -6.25 -19.84 1.26
N TYR A 315 -5.45 -19.06 2.00
CA TYR A 315 -4.26 -19.53 2.69
C TYR A 315 -4.57 -20.60 3.73
N ARG A 316 -5.66 -20.43 4.50
CA ARG A 316 -6.13 -21.44 5.46
C ARG A 316 -6.50 -22.75 4.79
N HIS A 317 -7.17 -22.70 3.63
CA HIS A 317 -7.48 -23.90 2.85
C HIS A 317 -6.24 -24.57 2.25
N PHE A 318 -5.25 -23.78 1.81
CA PHE A 318 -3.97 -24.28 1.36
C PHE A 318 -3.23 -25.05 2.48
N ARG A 319 -3.19 -24.48 3.69
CA ARG A 319 -2.61 -25.16 4.87
C ARG A 319 -3.32 -26.46 5.24
N LEU A 320 -4.65 -26.47 5.20
CA LEU A 320 -5.43 -27.68 5.47
C LEU A 320 -5.15 -28.78 4.44
N ARG A 321 -4.99 -28.42 3.16
CA ARG A 321 -4.60 -29.36 2.11
C ARG A 321 -3.21 -29.93 2.35
N GLU A 322 -2.22 -29.11 2.67
CA GLU A 322 -0.88 -29.62 2.98
C GLU A 322 -0.85 -30.52 4.22
N ALA A 323 -1.59 -30.18 5.28
CA ALA A 323 -1.70 -31.02 6.47
C ALA A 323 -2.32 -32.40 6.18
N GLN A 324 -3.17 -32.50 5.16
CA GLN A 324 -3.74 -33.77 4.69
C GLN A 324 -2.77 -34.56 3.79
N ILE A 325 -1.91 -33.87 3.04
CA ILE A 325 -0.94 -34.47 2.10
C ILE A 325 0.33 -34.94 2.83
N ALA A 326 0.62 -34.42 4.03
CA ALA A 326 1.69 -34.92 4.90
C ALA A 326 1.15 -35.95 5.90
N PRO A 327 0.94 -37.23 5.52
CA PRO A 327 0.65 -38.26 6.50
C PRO A 327 1.87 -38.41 7.42
N SER A 328 1.56 -38.57 8.70
CA SER A 328 2.43 -38.98 9.80
C SER A 328 3.65 -39.76 9.29
N ARG A 329 4.86 -39.24 9.52
CA ARG A 329 6.02 -40.14 9.60
C ARG A 329 5.65 -41.19 10.64
N PRO A 330 5.61 -42.50 10.32
CA PRO A 330 5.33 -43.51 11.31
C PRO A 330 6.36 -43.35 12.42
N PHE A 331 5.90 -43.30 13.67
CA PHE A 331 6.75 -43.56 14.82
C PHE A 331 7.58 -44.79 14.49
N ALA A 332 8.91 -44.63 14.47
CA ALA A 332 9.80 -45.77 14.46
C ALA A 332 9.40 -46.65 15.65
N GLN A 333 8.88 -47.84 15.34
CA GLN A 333 8.70 -48.89 16.33
C GLN A 333 10.09 -49.16 16.93
N GLU A 334 10.32 -48.66 18.14
CA GLU A 334 11.36 -49.19 19.02
C GLU A 334 11.02 -50.66 19.26
N LYS A 335 11.90 -51.50 18.71
CA LYS A 335 11.87 -52.95 18.81
C LYS A 335 12.08 -53.33 20.28
N PRO A 336 11.20 -54.13 20.92
CA PRO A 336 11.50 -54.66 22.24
C PRO A 336 12.66 -55.66 22.10
N ALA A 337 13.68 -55.49 22.94
CA ALA A 337 14.70 -56.48 23.24
C ALA A 337 14.33 -57.18 24.55
#